data_AF-A0AAD7HHF9-F1
#
_entry.id   AF-A0AAD7HHF9-F1
#
_cell.length_a   1.000
_cell.length_b   1.000
_cell.length_c   1.000
_cell.angle_alpha   90.00
_cell.angle_beta   90.00
_cell.angle_gamma   90.00
#
_symmetry.space_group_name_H-M   'P 1'
#
loop_
_entity.id
_entity.type
_entity.pdbx_description
1 polymer ?
#
loop_
_entity_poly.entity_id
_entity_poly.type
_entity_poly.pdbx_seq_one_letter_code
_entity_poly.pdbx_strand_id
1 'polypeptide(L)'
;MPRVPFLNTHLEDETHVIKVRPHRKRKVPVPIGPAIPRRDTPASQQRHARLMLILFKPWRHADDLRHSAQSWLDAYNQFLETCSPDIVESIDNMQLLHECKDARDQHYANRRNRRRAG
;
A
#
# COMPACT_ATOMS: atom_id res chain seq x y z
N MET A 1 -6.38 -0.14 -27.80
CA MET A 1 -6.03 0.30 -26.42
C MET A 1 -4.92 1.31 -26.54
N PRO A 2 -5.04 2.50 -25.93
CA PRO A 2 -4.01 3.53 -26.04
C PRO A 2 -2.66 2.99 -25.60
N ARG A 3 -1.64 3.22 -26.42
CA ARG A 3 -0.24 3.06 -26.07
C ARG A 3 0.30 4.46 -25.83
N VAL A 4 0.90 4.68 -24.67
CA VAL A 4 1.50 5.95 -24.28
C VAL A 4 3.00 5.71 -24.18
N PRO A 5 3.84 6.49 -24.89
CA PRO A 5 5.29 6.36 -24.75
C PRO A 5 5.71 6.74 -23.33
N PHE A 6 6.83 6.19 -22.87
CA PHE A 6 7.48 6.75 -21.70
C PHE A 6 7.98 8.17 -21.99
N LEU A 7 8.31 8.92 -20.93
CA LEU A 7 9.07 10.15 -21.11
C LEU A 7 10.45 9.80 -21.69
N ASN A 8 11.01 10.70 -22.49
CA ASN A 8 12.34 10.56 -23.11
C ASN A 8 13.53 10.51 -22.12
N THR A 9 13.25 10.53 -20.82
CA THR A 9 14.22 10.38 -19.73
C THR A 9 14.10 9.04 -19.03
N HIS A 10 13.20 8.16 -19.48
CA HIS A 10 12.98 6.85 -18.88
C HIS A 10 13.97 5.85 -19.45
N LEU A 11 14.57 5.01 -18.61
CA LEU A 11 15.61 4.04 -19.01
C LEU A 11 15.18 3.05 -20.11
N GLU A 12 13.87 2.89 -20.30
CA GLU A 12 13.27 1.94 -21.24
C GLU A 12 12.44 2.63 -22.33
N ASP A 13 12.56 3.95 -22.52
CA ASP A 13 11.76 4.71 -23.48
C ASP A 13 11.88 4.24 -24.94
N GLU A 14 13.06 3.79 -25.36
CA GLU A 14 13.33 3.26 -26.69
C GLU A 14 12.78 1.84 -26.89
N THR A 15 12.55 1.10 -25.81
CA THR A 15 12.24 -0.34 -25.86
C THR A 15 10.82 -0.70 -25.42
N HIS A 16 10.18 0.13 -24.58
CA HIS A 16 8.91 -0.17 -23.95
C HIS A 16 7.89 0.97 -24.08
N VAL A 17 6.61 0.64 -23.90
CA VAL A 17 5.50 1.61 -23.87
C VAL A 17 4.47 1.24 -22.81
N ILE A 18 3.76 2.24 -22.29
CA ILE A 18 2.66 2.06 -21.35
C ILE A 18 1.39 1.67 -22.12
N LYS A 19 0.76 0.56 -21.74
CA LYS A 19 -0.51 0.11 -22.33
C LYS A 19 -1.65 0.26 -21.34
N VAL A 20 -2.55 1.21 -21.60
CA VAL A 20 -3.73 1.44 -20.75
C VAL A 20 -4.77 0.34 -20.98
N ARG A 21 -5.17 -0.35 -19.92
CA ARG A 21 -6.22 -1.39 -19.99
C ARG A 21 -7.61 -0.78 -19.77
N PRO A 22 -8.61 -1.13 -20.58
CA PRO A 22 -9.99 -0.70 -20.39
C PRO A 22 -10.55 -1.28 -19.11
N HIS A 23 -11.57 -0.63 -18.57
CA HIS A 23 -12.20 -0.99 -17.30
C HIS A 23 -12.55 -2.49 -17.21
N ARG A 24 -13.18 -3.06 -18.25
CA ARG A 24 -13.56 -4.49 -18.31
C ARG A 24 -12.40 -5.49 -18.28
N LYS A 25 -11.16 -5.04 -18.49
CA LYS A 25 -9.94 -5.88 -18.44
C LYS A 25 -8.97 -5.43 -17.35
N ARG A 26 -9.41 -4.60 -16.39
CA ARG A 26 -8.61 -4.27 -15.21
C ARG A 26 -8.32 -5.54 -14.41
N LYS A 27 -7.16 -5.56 -13.78
CA LYS A 27 -6.70 -6.64 -12.92
C LYS A 27 -6.38 -6.04 -11.56
N VAL A 28 -6.65 -6.80 -10.50
CA VAL A 28 -6.24 -6.43 -9.15
C VAL A 28 -4.89 -7.08 -8.90
N PRO A 29 -3.82 -6.31 -8.66
CA PRO A 29 -2.53 -6.86 -8.27
C PRO A 29 -2.67 -7.64 -6.96
N VAL A 30 -2.03 -8.80 -6.89
CA VAL A 30 -1.91 -9.59 -5.66
C VAL A 30 -0.46 -9.50 -5.22
N PRO A 31 -0.12 -8.76 -4.14
CA PRO A 31 1.23 -8.72 -3.62
C PRO A 31 1.69 -10.12 -3.19
N ILE A 32 2.88 -10.52 -3.63
CA ILE A 32 3.52 -11.78 -3.23
C ILE A 32 4.65 -11.43 -2.25
N GLY A 33 4.65 -12.07 -1.08
CA GLY A 33 5.69 -11.88 -0.08
C GLY A 33 5.15 -11.82 1.34
N PRO A 34 5.93 -11.23 2.28
CA PRO A 34 5.49 -10.99 3.65
C PRO A 34 4.19 -10.18 3.69
N ALA A 35 3.41 -10.37 4.76
CA ALA A 35 2.18 -9.62 4.96
C ALA A 35 2.46 -8.11 4.98
N ILE A 36 1.53 -7.33 4.41
CA ILE A 36 1.55 -5.87 4.49
C ILE A 36 1.58 -5.48 5.99
N PRO A 37 2.52 -4.62 6.41
CA PRO A 37 2.61 -4.17 7.79
C PRO A 37 1.41 -3.31 8.17
N ARG A 38 0.92 -3.57 9.38
CA ARG A 38 -0.11 -2.75 10.05
C ARG A 38 0.46 -1.41 10.49
N ARG A 39 -0.42 -0.48 10.88
CA ARG A 39 -0.02 0.84 11.42
C ARG A 39 -0.35 1.04 12.91
N ASP A 40 -0.52 -0.06 13.64
CA ASP A 40 -1.07 -0.02 15.02
C ASP A 40 0.00 0.12 16.10
N THR A 41 1.26 -0.13 15.77
CA THR A 41 2.40 0.05 16.68
C THR A 41 3.46 0.96 16.07
N PRO A 42 4.24 1.71 16.87
CA PRO A 42 5.28 2.60 16.34
C PRO A 42 6.28 1.90 15.41
N ALA A 43 6.72 0.68 15.76
CA ALA A 43 7.64 -0.11 14.95
C ALA A 43 7.00 -0.60 13.62
N SER A 44 5.69 -0.83 13.61
CA SER A 44 4.95 -1.21 12.40
C SER A 44 4.63 0.01 11.51
N GLN A 45 4.38 1.18 12.12
CA GLN A 45 4.06 2.42 11.42
C GLN A 45 5.18 2.87 10.48
N GLN A 46 6.45 2.81 10.90
CA GLN A 46 7.59 3.15 10.03
C GLN A 46 7.68 2.22 8.81
N ARG A 47 7.42 0.92 9.00
CA ARG A 47 7.41 -0.06 7.90
C ARG A 47 6.20 0.12 6.98
N HIS A 48 5.04 0.41 7.55
CA HIS A 48 3.82 0.75 6.83
C HIS A 48 4.02 2.00 5.98
N ALA A 49 4.48 3.10 6.57
CA ALA A 49 4.79 4.35 5.89
C ALA A 49 5.73 4.13 4.70
N ARG A 50 6.84 3.42 4.92
CA ARG A 50 7.78 3.06 3.83
C ARG A 50 7.10 2.29 2.71
N LEU A 51 6.30 1.26 3.03
CA LEU A 51 5.66 0.44 2.00
C LEU A 51 4.58 1.22 1.24
N MET A 52 3.77 2.04 1.92
CA MET A 52 2.73 2.84 1.27
C MET A 52 3.34 3.88 0.32
N LEU A 53 4.46 4.50 0.70
CA LEU A 53 5.20 5.39 -0.19
C LEU A 53 5.69 4.66 -1.45
N ILE A 54 6.25 3.45 -1.30
CA ILE A 54 6.71 2.63 -2.44
C ILE A 54 5.55 2.30 -3.39
N LEU A 55 4.38 1.99 -2.87
CA LEU A 55 3.23 1.56 -3.67
C LEU A 55 2.47 2.72 -4.32
N PHE A 56 2.40 3.88 -3.65
CA PHE A 56 1.44 4.92 -4.00
C PHE A 56 2.03 6.29 -4.31
N LYS A 57 3.22 6.61 -3.79
CA LYS A 57 3.89 7.85 -4.19
C LYS A 57 4.43 7.67 -5.60
N PRO A 58 4.31 8.63 -6.52
CA PRO A 58 5.06 8.57 -7.77
C PRO A 58 6.55 8.74 -7.49
N TRP A 59 7.39 7.81 -7.95
CA TRP A 59 8.85 7.87 -7.79
C TRP A 59 9.57 7.22 -8.97
N ARG A 60 10.81 7.66 -9.20
CA ARG A 60 11.77 7.06 -10.14
C ARG A 60 13.05 6.63 -9.42
N HIS A 61 13.46 7.40 -8.43
CA HIS A 61 14.61 7.13 -7.59
C HIS A 61 14.18 6.98 -6.13
N ALA A 62 14.97 6.26 -5.34
CA ALA A 62 14.67 6.07 -3.92
C ALA A 62 14.58 7.39 -3.15
N ASP A 63 15.32 8.41 -3.59
CA ASP A 63 15.33 9.75 -2.98
C ASP A 63 14.03 10.53 -3.25
N ASP A 64 13.23 10.13 -4.23
CA ASP A 64 11.88 10.70 -4.43
C ASP A 64 10.92 10.28 -3.31
N LEU A 65 11.21 9.16 -2.61
CA LEU A 65 10.32 8.64 -1.57
C LEU A 65 10.39 9.47 -0.29
N ARG A 66 11.59 9.89 0.12
CA ARG A 66 11.84 10.72 1.31
C ARG A 66 13.17 11.46 1.19
N HIS A 67 13.30 12.57 1.92
CA HIS A 67 14.61 13.19 2.11
C HIS A 67 15.52 12.35 3.03
N SER A 68 16.83 12.49 2.88
CA SER A 68 17.83 11.69 3.62
C SER A 68 17.68 11.76 5.14
N ALA A 69 17.44 12.95 5.69
CA ALA A 69 17.25 13.21 7.12
C ALA A 69 15.80 13.04 7.61
N GLN A 70 14.85 12.76 6.71
CA GLN A 70 13.43 12.67 7.04
C GLN A 70 13.05 11.25 7.45
N SER A 71 12.20 11.09 8.48
CA SER A 71 11.68 9.78 8.84
C SER A 71 10.66 9.28 7.79
N TRP A 72 10.43 7.96 7.70
CA TRP A 72 9.42 7.45 6.76
C TRP A 72 8.03 7.92 7.11
N LEU A 73 7.72 8.04 8.40
CA LEU A 73 6.43 8.51 8.87
C LEU A 73 6.18 9.97 8.47
N ASP A 74 7.17 10.85 8.61
CA ASP A 74 7.02 12.26 8.22
C ASP A 74 6.83 12.40 6.70
N ALA A 75 7.61 11.66 5.91
CA ALA A 75 7.47 11.64 4.46
C ALA A 75 6.09 11.11 4.01
N TYR A 76 5.59 10.11 4.73
CA TYR A 76 4.27 9.56 4.50
C TYR A 76 3.15 10.55 4.86
N ASN A 77 3.24 11.23 5.99
CA ASN A 77 2.27 12.25 6.39
C ASN A 77 2.22 13.40 5.37
N GLN A 78 3.37 13.89 4.92
CA GLN A 78 3.43 14.90 3.84
C GLN A 78 2.83 14.38 2.52
N PHE A 79 3.07 13.11 2.19
CA PHE A 79 2.45 12.51 1.01
C PHE A 79 0.93 12.50 1.13
N LEU A 80 0.38 12.10 2.28
CA LEU A 80 -1.06 12.07 2.52
C LEU A 80 -1.73 13.45 2.33
N GLU A 81 -1.05 14.55 2.63
CA GLU A 81 -1.56 15.91 2.43
C GLU A 81 -1.78 16.26 0.95
N THR A 82 -1.05 15.62 0.04
CA THR A 82 -1.10 15.87 -1.41
C THR A 82 -1.75 14.72 -2.19
N CYS A 83 -2.07 13.63 -1.50
CA CYS A 83 -2.53 12.39 -2.09
C CYS A 83 -3.98 12.49 -2.56
N SER A 84 -4.35 11.72 -3.60
CA SER A 84 -5.75 11.65 -4.01
C SER A 84 -6.59 10.88 -2.97
N PRO A 85 -7.86 11.27 -2.77
CA PRO A 85 -8.75 10.57 -1.83
C PRO A 85 -8.85 9.06 -2.08
N ASP A 86 -8.89 8.63 -3.35
CA ASP A 86 -8.96 7.20 -3.73
C ASP A 86 -7.77 6.38 -3.22
N ILE A 87 -6.58 6.98 -3.17
CA ILE A 87 -5.38 6.31 -2.64
C ILE A 87 -5.47 6.24 -1.11
N VAL A 88 -5.87 7.32 -0.46
CA VAL A 88 -6.07 7.33 1.01
C VAL A 88 -7.07 6.25 1.42
N GLU A 89 -8.21 6.17 0.73
CA GLU A 89 -9.22 5.13 0.93
C GLU A 89 -8.64 3.73 0.70
N SER A 90 -7.82 3.55 -0.34
CA SER A 90 -7.16 2.27 -0.60
C SER A 90 -6.22 1.86 0.53
N ILE A 91 -5.46 2.80 1.10
CA ILE A 91 -4.55 2.54 2.22
C ILE A 91 -5.35 2.20 3.49
N ASP A 92 -6.42 2.94 3.77
CA ASP A 92 -7.28 2.69 4.93
C ASP A 92 -7.98 1.34 4.84
N ASN A 93 -8.45 0.96 3.65
CA ASN A 93 -9.03 -0.36 3.41
C ASN A 93 -8.06 -1.51 3.71
N MET A 94 -6.75 -1.34 3.45
CA MET A 94 -5.76 -2.35 3.81
C MET A 94 -5.66 -2.54 5.33
N GLN A 95 -5.71 -1.44 6.09
CA GLN A 95 -5.72 -1.50 7.54
C GLN A 95 -7.03 -2.13 8.06
N LEU A 96 -8.17 -1.75 7.50
CA LEU A 96 -9.48 -2.32 7.86
C LEU A 96 -9.53 -3.85 7.65
N LEU A 97 -8.92 -4.37 6.59
CA LEU A 97 -8.83 -5.83 6.37
C LEU A 97 -8.10 -6.55 7.51
N HIS A 98 -7.07 -5.93 8.11
CA HIS A 98 -6.39 -6.49 9.27
C HIS A 98 -7.31 -6.50 10.51
N GLU A 99 -8.02 -5.40 10.75
CA GLU A 99 -8.93 -5.25 11.89
C GLU A 99 -10.10 -6.24 11.81
N CYS A 100 -10.70 -6.41 10.64
CA CYS A 100 -11.75 -7.41 10.43
C CYS A 100 -11.25 -8.84 10.67
N LYS A 101 -10.03 -9.15 10.23
CA LYS A 101 -9.41 -10.46 10.47
C LYS A 101 -9.24 -10.73 11.96
N ASP A 102 -8.73 -9.75 12.71
CA ASP A 102 -8.55 -9.86 14.16
C ASP A 102 -9.88 -10.05 14.89
N ALA A 103 -10.88 -9.22 14.57
CA ALA A 103 -12.21 -9.30 15.18
C ALA A 103 -12.84 -10.69 14.99
N ARG A 104 -12.69 -11.25 13.78
CA ARG A 104 -13.14 -12.60 13.46
C ARG A 104 -12.40 -13.65 14.29
N ASP A 105 -11.08 -13.60 14.33
CA ASP A 105 -10.26 -14.59 15.01
C ASP A 105 -10.50 -14.56 16.54
N GLN A 106 -10.68 -13.37 17.11
CA GLN A 106 -11.10 -13.16 18.51
C GLN A 106 -12.48 -13.75 18.79
N HIS A 107 -13.46 -13.54 17.91
CA HIS A 107 -14.80 -14.10 18.06
C HIS A 107 -14.78 -15.64 18.12
N TYR A 108 -13.99 -16.30 17.28
CA TYR A 108 -13.83 -17.75 17.31
C TYR A 108 -13.10 -18.24 18.57
N ALA A 109 -12.04 -17.56 19.00
CA ALA A 109 -11.33 -17.89 20.23
C ALA A 109 -12.25 -17.82 21.47
N ASN A 110 -13.06 -16.75 21.56
CA ASN A 110 -14.02 -16.57 22.65
C ASN A 110 -15.09 -17.67 22.67
N ARG A 111 -15.62 -18.09 21.51
CA ARG A 111 -16.57 -19.22 21.44
C ARG A 111 -15.94 -20.53 21.89
N ARG A 112 -14.67 -20.79 21.54
CA ARG A 112 -13.94 -21.99 21.96
C ARG A 112 -13.73 -22.02 23.47
N ASN A 113 -13.38 -20.88 24.07
CA ASN A 113 -13.16 -20.78 25.51
C ASN A 113 -14.46 -20.99 26.29
N ARG A 114 -15.59 -20.43 25.83
CA ARG A 114 -16.91 -20.65 26.44
C ARG A 114 -17.33 -22.12 26.44
N ARG A 115 -17.07 -22.85 25.35
CA ARG A 115 -17.36 -24.29 25.25
C ARG A 115 -16.48 -25.17 26.15
N ARG A 116 -15.34 -24.67 26.64
CA ARG A 116 -14.44 -25.40 27.54
C ARG A 116 -14.73 -25.14 29.02
N ALA A 117 -15.44 -24.06 29.31
CA ALA A 117 -15.73 -23.60 30.66
C ALA A 117 -17.10 -24.04 31.19
N GLY A 118 -17.94 -24.63 30.32
CA GLY A 118 -19.18 -25.32 30.70
C GLY A 118 -19.08 -26.78 30.31
#